data_AF-A0A931VI98-F1
#
_entry.id   AF-A0A931VI98-F1
#
_cell.length_a   1.000
_cell.length_b   1.000
_cell.length_c   1.000
_cell.angle_alpha   90.00
_cell.angle_beta   90.00
_cell.angle_gamma   90.00
#
_symmetry.space_group_name_H-M   'P 1'
#
loop_
_entity.id
_entity.type
_entity.pdbx_description
1 polymer ?
#
loop_
_entity_poly.entity_id
_entity_poly.type
_entity_poly.pdbx_seq_one_letter_code
_entity_poly.pdbx_strand_id
1 'polypeptide(L)'
;MAKFLKRNRLTKEEQEKAVLTLCQALVVIKDFNEAASLLVDLFSRQEMEMIAKRLMIAKFLIQGKSYDDIRQNLKVSHATIARVSSWLEQSGAGYRLVIERSKNLKLSELSKSKISNWSQLRRRYPLYFWPQILLEEIVRKAQKRDRDKLLNTLDVLKKAGEKNQLFKQLENLLRR
;
A
#
# COMPACT_ATOMS: atom_id res chain seq x y z
N MET A 1 -28.59 2.61 -26.56
CA MET A 1 -27.83 1.72 -27.46
C MET A 1 -26.35 2.06 -27.39
N ALA A 2 -25.62 1.47 -26.44
CA ALA A 2 -24.15 1.51 -26.48
C ALA A 2 -23.69 0.40 -27.43
N LYS A 3 -23.25 0.81 -28.61
CA LYS A 3 -22.71 -0.05 -29.67
C LYS A 3 -21.65 -0.99 -29.07
N PHE A 4 -21.77 -2.27 -29.40
CA PHE A 4 -20.81 -3.33 -29.12
C PHE A 4 -19.37 -2.83 -29.33
N LEU A 5 -18.64 -2.59 -28.24
CA LEU A 5 -17.18 -2.47 -28.29
C LEU A 5 -16.66 -3.83 -28.71
N LYS A 6 -16.26 -3.96 -29.98
CA LYS A 6 -15.47 -5.07 -30.48
C LYS A 6 -14.26 -5.19 -29.53
N ARG A 7 -14.22 -6.27 -28.73
CA ARG A 7 -13.09 -6.56 -27.84
C ARG A 7 -11.84 -6.67 -28.72
N ASN A 8 -11.03 -5.62 -28.81
CA ASN A 8 -9.68 -5.68 -29.37
C ASN A 8 -8.84 -6.53 -28.42
N ARG A 9 -8.95 -7.85 -28.55
CA ARG A 9 -8.07 -8.80 -27.87
C ARG A 9 -6.74 -8.77 -28.61
N LEU A 10 -5.67 -8.49 -27.87
CA LEU A 10 -4.32 -8.65 -28.36
C LEU A 10 -4.13 -10.07 -28.91
N THR A 11 -3.34 -10.20 -29.98
CA THR A 11 -2.89 -11.52 -30.46
C THR A 11 -2.05 -12.21 -29.37
N LYS A 12 -1.85 -13.52 -29.50
CA LYS A 12 -1.03 -14.26 -28.53
C LYS A 12 0.39 -13.68 -28.44
N GLU A 13 0.98 -13.37 -29.58
CA GLU A 13 2.32 -12.77 -29.69
C GLU A 13 2.39 -11.38 -29.03
N GLU A 14 1.36 -10.55 -29.23
CA GLU A 14 1.28 -9.22 -28.59
C GLU A 14 1.13 -9.32 -27.07
N GLN A 15 0.37 -10.31 -26.57
CA GLN A 15 0.24 -10.56 -25.13
C GLN A 15 1.56 -11.01 -24.52
N GLU A 16 2.26 -11.95 -25.16
CA GLU A 16 3.58 -12.42 -24.73
C GLU A 16 4.59 -11.27 -24.70
N LYS A 17 4.62 -10.45 -25.76
CA LYS A 17 5.47 -9.25 -25.83
C LYS A 17 5.16 -8.27 -24.68
N ALA A 18 3.88 -8.00 -24.42
CA ALA A 18 3.47 -7.10 -23.33
C ALA A 18 3.92 -7.62 -21.94
N VAL A 19 3.80 -8.92 -21.69
CA VAL A 19 4.27 -9.54 -20.44
C VAL A 19 5.79 -9.44 -20.32
N LEU A 20 6.53 -9.71 -21.39
CA LEU A 20 8.00 -9.57 -21.39
C LEU A 20 8.44 -8.13 -21.14
N THR A 21 7.77 -7.14 -21.73
CA THR A 21 8.04 -5.72 -21.47
C THR A 21 7.81 -5.36 -20.00
N LEU A 22 6.74 -5.88 -19.38
CA LEU A 22 6.51 -5.68 -17.95
C LEU A 22 7.62 -6.32 -17.10
N CYS A 23 8.05 -7.55 -17.42
CA CYS A 23 9.16 -8.20 -16.73
C CYS A 23 10.47 -7.39 -16.86
N GLN A 24 10.76 -6.86 -18.05
CA GLN A 24 11.93 -6.00 -18.28
C GLN A 24 11.86 -4.73 -17.43
N ALA A 25 10.71 -4.07 -17.38
CA ALA A 25 10.52 -2.87 -16.55
C ALA A 25 10.78 -3.17 -15.05
N LEU A 26 10.34 -4.34 -14.56
CA LEU A 26 10.57 -4.75 -13.17
C LEU A 26 12.04 -5.06 -12.85
N VAL A 27 12.83 -5.51 -13.83
CA VAL A 27 14.25 -5.84 -13.64
C VAL A 27 15.14 -4.59 -13.60
N VAL A 28 14.76 -3.53 -14.32
CA VAL A 28 15.55 -2.29 -14.40
C VAL A 28 15.48 -1.45 -13.12
N ILE A 29 14.44 -1.64 -12.30
CA ILE A 29 14.25 -0.92 -11.04
C ILE A 29 15.40 -1.23 -10.07
N LYS A 30 16.05 -0.17 -9.58
CA LYS A 30 17.25 -0.28 -8.71
C LYS A 30 16.94 -0.03 -7.24
N ASP A 31 15.93 0.79 -6.96
CA ASP A 31 15.62 1.19 -5.58
C ASP A 31 14.11 1.25 -5.29
N PHE A 32 13.81 1.45 -4.00
CA PHE A 32 12.45 1.47 -3.50
C PHE A 32 11.62 2.65 -4.03
N ASN A 33 12.22 3.82 -4.24
CA ASN A 33 11.50 4.99 -4.75
C ASN A 33 11.12 4.80 -6.22
N GLU A 34 12.03 4.25 -7.03
CA GLU A 34 11.74 3.86 -8.41
C GLU A 34 10.61 2.84 -8.46
N ALA A 35 10.67 1.80 -7.63
CA ALA A 35 9.61 0.79 -7.51
C ALA A 35 8.26 1.43 -7.15
N ALA A 36 8.25 2.29 -6.12
CA ALA A 36 7.03 2.96 -5.66
C ALA A 36 6.43 3.88 -6.73
N SER A 37 7.27 4.60 -7.49
CA SER A 37 6.83 5.45 -8.61
C SER A 37 6.11 4.62 -9.66
N LEU A 38 6.76 3.55 -10.14
CA LEU A 38 6.20 2.70 -11.18
C LEU A 38 4.86 2.09 -10.73
N LEU A 39 4.78 1.61 -9.49
CA LEU A 39 3.56 1.00 -8.98
C LEU A 39 2.38 1.99 -8.90
N VAL A 40 2.63 3.25 -8.52
CA VAL A 40 1.58 4.30 -8.47
C VAL A 40 1.10 4.69 -9.87
N ASP A 41 1.99 4.63 -10.86
CA ASP A 41 1.62 4.95 -12.24
C ASP A 41 0.95 3.78 -12.98
N LEU A 42 1.36 2.55 -12.69
CA LEU A 42 0.89 1.34 -13.35
C LEU A 42 -0.47 0.86 -12.82
N PHE A 43 -0.70 0.96 -11.52
CA PHE A 43 -1.89 0.39 -10.88
C PHE A 43 -2.83 1.47 -10.38
N SER A 44 -4.13 1.22 -10.49
CA SER A 44 -5.10 1.92 -9.67
C SER A 44 -4.86 1.60 -8.19
N ARG A 45 -5.37 2.47 -7.32
CA ARG A 45 -5.24 2.29 -5.88
C ARG A 45 -5.84 0.97 -5.38
N GLN A 46 -6.99 0.56 -5.91
CA GLN A 46 -7.65 -0.69 -5.53
C GLN A 46 -6.82 -1.90 -5.97
N GLU A 47 -6.23 -1.86 -7.16
CA GLU A 47 -5.35 -2.91 -7.67
C GLU A 47 -4.07 -3.00 -6.83
N MET A 48 -3.45 -1.87 -6.52
CA MET A 48 -2.26 -1.82 -5.67
C MET A 48 -2.53 -2.45 -4.30
N GLU A 49 -3.62 -2.06 -3.63
CA GLU A 49 -3.99 -2.62 -2.33
C GLU A 49 -4.26 -4.13 -2.43
N MET A 50 -4.95 -4.56 -3.48
CA MET A 50 -5.25 -5.97 -3.72
C MET A 50 -3.98 -6.81 -3.95
N ILE A 51 -3.05 -6.32 -4.77
CA ILE A 51 -1.77 -7.00 -5.06
C ILE A 51 -0.90 -7.03 -3.81
N ALA A 52 -0.81 -5.92 -3.06
CA ALA A 52 -0.07 -5.86 -1.80
C ALA A 52 -0.63 -6.86 -0.77
N LYS A 53 -1.96 -6.92 -0.62
CA LYS A 53 -2.62 -7.91 0.25
C LYS A 53 -2.31 -9.34 -0.18
N ARG A 54 -2.32 -9.66 -1.48
CA ARG A 54 -1.95 -11.00 -1.98
C ARG A 54 -0.53 -11.38 -1.60
N LEU A 55 0.44 -10.47 -1.77
CA LEU A 55 1.82 -10.70 -1.37
C LEU A 55 1.95 -10.92 0.15
N MET A 56 1.22 -10.16 0.96
CA MET A 56 1.20 -10.32 2.42
C MET A 56 0.54 -11.63 2.86
N ILE A 57 -0.57 -12.02 2.23
CA ILE A 57 -1.21 -13.34 2.46
C ILE A 57 -0.18 -14.43 2.19
N ALA A 58 0.50 -14.39 1.04
CA ALA A 58 1.49 -15.39 0.68
C ALA A 58 2.62 -15.48 1.71
N LYS A 59 3.10 -14.32 2.20
CA LYS A 59 4.09 -14.24 3.28
C LYS A 59 3.60 -14.89 4.57
N PHE A 60 2.38 -14.60 5.00
CA PHE A 60 1.82 -15.17 6.22
C PHE A 60 1.57 -16.68 6.11
N LEU A 61 1.11 -17.15 4.95
CA LEU A 61 0.97 -18.58 4.68
C LEU A 61 2.32 -19.31 4.75
N ILE A 62 3.37 -18.75 4.13
CA ILE A 62 4.74 -19.30 4.21
C ILE A 62 5.28 -19.29 5.66
N GLN A 63 4.83 -18.35 6.49
CA GLN A 63 5.17 -18.29 7.91
C GLN A 63 4.31 -19.20 8.80
N GLY A 64 3.41 -20.00 8.23
CA GLY A 64 2.53 -20.92 8.98
C GLY A 64 1.43 -20.23 9.79
N LYS A 65 1.02 -19.01 9.42
CA LYS A 65 -0.09 -18.31 10.08
C LYS A 65 -1.44 -18.94 9.71
N SER A 66 -2.38 -18.93 10.66
CA SER A 66 -3.73 -19.46 10.44
C SER A 66 -4.55 -18.54 9.51
N TYR A 67 -5.59 -19.10 8.88
CA TYR A 67 -6.48 -18.32 8.00
C TYR A 67 -7.20 -17.21 8.76
N ASP A 68 -7.54 -17.43 10.03
CA ASP A 68 -8.20 -16.44 10.87
C ASP A 68 -7.26 -15.29 11.22
N ASP A 69 -6.00 -15.57 11.55
CA ASP A 69 -5.00 -14.53 11.79
C ASP A 69 -4.81 -13.67 10.54
N ILE A 70 -4.68 -14.30 9.37
CA ILE A 70 -4.49 -13.60 8.10
C ILE A 70 -5.70 -12.71 7.80
N ARG A 71 -6.92 -13.23 7.97
CA ARG A 71 -8.16 -12.49 7.78
C ARG A 71 -8.26 -11.29 8.71
N GLN A 72 -7.98 -11.48 10.00
CA GLN A 72 -8.08 -10.40 10.99
C GLN A 72 -7.04 -9.30 10.75
N ASN A 73 -5.82 -9.67 10.38
CA ASN A 73 -4.72 -8.73 10.13
C ASN A 73 -4.87 -7.98 8.81
N LEU A 74 -5.24 -8.67 7.73
CA LEU A 74 -5.29 -8.08 6.38
C LEU A 74 -6.68 -7.63 5.94
N LYS A 75 -7.71 -7.91 6.76
CA LYS A 75 -9.12 -7.58 6.46
C LYS A 75 -9.54 -8.12 5.09
N VAL A 76 -9.30 -9.41 4.87
CA VAL A 76 -9.62 -10.14 3.63
C VAL A 76 -10.54 -11.33 3.91
N SER A 77 -11.29 -11.78 2.90
CA SER A 77 -12.16 -12.95 3.02
C SER A 77 -11.37 -14.27 2.95
N HIS A 78 -11.91 -15.34 3.54
CA HIS A 78 -11.33 -16.69 3.44
C HIS A 78 -11.18 -17.15 1.99
N ALA A 79 -12.14 -16.82 1.11
CA ALA A 79 -12.05 -17.13 -0.31
C ALA A 79 -10.84 -16.48 -1.00
N THR A 80 -10.42 -15.30 -0.54
CA THR A 80 -9.22 -14.62 -1.07
C THR A 80 -7.96 -15.32 -0.61
N ILE A 81 -7.91 -15.72 0.67
CA ILE A 81 -6.78 -16.47 1.24
C ILE A 81 -6.63 -17.82 0.53
N ALA A 82 -7.73 -18.56 0.36
CA ALA A 82 -7.75 -19.85 -0.32
C ALA A 82 -7.23 -19.75 -1.77
N ARG A 83 -7.60 -18.71 -2.52
CA ARG A 83 -7.05 -18.48 -3.86
C ARG A 83 -5.53 -18.30 -3.85
N VAL A 84 -5.00 -17.51 -2.92
CA VAL A 84 -3.56 -17.30 -2.81
C VAL A 84 -2.84 -18.57 -2.36
N SER A 85 -3.41 -19.38 -1.47
CA SER A 85 -2.86 -20.70 -1.10
C SER A 85 -2.75 -21.61 -2.31
N SER A 86 -3.82 -21.72 -3.10
CA SER A 86 -3.82 -22.52 -4.32
C SER A 86 -2.75 -22.06 -5.33
N TRP A 87 -2.57 -20.75 -5.51
CA TRP A 87 -1.48 -20.23 -6.35
C TRP A 87 -0.08 -20.52 -5.79
N LEU A 88 0.09 -20.50 -4.48
CA LEU A 88 1.35 -20.86 -3.83
C LEU A 88 1.70 -22.33 -4.01
N GLU A 89 0.69 -23.21 -3.97
CA GLU A 89 0.84 -24.65 -4.19
C GLU A 89 1.16 -24.94 -5.66
N GLN A 90 0.46 -24.31 -6.61
CA GLN A 90 0.61 -24.57 -8.04
C GLN A 90 1.82 -23.87 -8.69
N SER A 91 2.13 -22.64 -8.29
CA SER A 91 3.12 -21.77 -8.96
C SER A 91 3.75 -20.74 -8.00
N GLY A 92 4.10 -21.18 -6.79
CA GLY A 92 4.60 -20.31 -5.71
C GLY A 92 6.08 -19.91 -5.76
N ALA A 93 6.85 -20.31 -6.77
CA ALA A 93 8.29 -20.09 -6.83
C ALA A 93 8.66 -18.59 -6.71
N GLY A 94 7.95 -17.72 -7.43
CA GLY A 94 8.17 -16.26 -7.38
C GLY A 94 7.87 -15.66 -6.00
N TYR A 95 6.78 -16.09 -5.35
CA TYR A 95 6.45 -15.64 -3.99
C TYR A 95 7.56 -16.03 -3.01
N ARG A 96 7.98 -17.30 -3.03
CA ARG A 96 9.04 -17.82 -2.13
C ARG A 96 10.33 -17.04 -2.32
N LEU A 97 10.77 -16.84 -3.57
CA LEU A 97 11.98 -16.09 -3.91
C LEU A 97 11.95 -14.65 -3.36
N VAL A 98 10.89 -13.90 -3.63
CA VAL A 98 10.78 -12.50 -3.19
C VAL A 98 10.71 -12.41 -1.67
N ILE A 99 9.95 -13.29 -1.02
CA ILE A 99 9.81 -13.30 0.44
C ILE A 99 11.13 -13.66 1.12
N GLU A 100 11.86 -14.64 0.58
CA GLU A 100 13.17 -15.04 1.07
C GLU A 100 14.19 -13.91 0.96
N ARG A 101 14.34 -13.31 -0.24
CA ARG A 101 15.24 -12.16 -0.46
C ARG A 101 14.89 -10.97 0.44
N SER A 102 13.60 -10.77 0.69
CA SER A 102 13.11 -9.68 1.54
C SER A 102 13.42 -9.87 3.03
N LYS A 103 13.73 -11.08 3.52
CA LYS A 103 14.12 -11.29 4.93
C LYS A 103 15.44 -10.59 5.28
N ASN A 104 16.34 -10.46 4.29
CA ASN A 104 17.66 -9.86 4.47
C ASN A 104 17.65 -8.33 4.33
N LEU A 105 16.54 -7.75 3.84
CA LEU A 105 16.38 -6.31 3.72
C LEU A 105 15.95 -5.72 5.07
N LYS A 106 16.80 -4.89 5.67
CA LYS A 106 16.47 -4.16 6.90
C LYS A 106 15.44 -3.06 6.59
N LEU A 107 14.15 -3.32 6.86
CA LEU A 107 13.07 -2.32 6.71
C LEU A 107 13.33 -1.00 7.47
N SER A 108 14.17 -1.04 8.52
CA SER A 108 14.57 0.14 9.30
C SER A 108 15.37 1.18 8.50
N GLU A 109 15.99 0.80 7.40
CA GLU A 109 16.73 1.72 6.52
C GLU A 109 15.80 2.34 5.45
N LEU A 110 14.82 1.57 4.97
CA LEU A 110 13.79 2.01 4.01
C LEU A 110 12.78 3.02 4.59
N SER A 111 12.56 3.02 5.91
CA SER A 111 11.68 4.01 6.53
C SER A 111 12.32 5.41 6.64
N LYS A 112 13.65 5.50 6.51
CA LYS A 112 14.38 6.78 6.52
C LYS A 112 14.38 7.43 5.13
N SER A 113 14.35 6.65 4.05
CA SER A 113 13.90 7.14 2.75
C SER A 113 12.42 7.46 2.86
N LYS A 114 12.09 8.70 3.27
CA LYS A 114 10.75 9.26 3.11
C LYS A 114 10.31 8.91 1.70
N ILE A 115 9.25 8.13 1.57
CA ILE A 115 8.60 7.86 0.30
C ILE A 115 8.19 9.22 -0.26
N SER A 116 9.05 9.81 -1.08
CA SER A 116 8.92 11.16 -1.63
C SER A 116 7.66 11.26 -2.51
N ASN A 117 7.14 10.11 -2.94
CA ASN A 117 6.02 9.97 -3.85
C ASN A 117 4.64 9.73 -3.20
N TRP A 118 4.51 9.69 -1.86
CA TRP A 118 3.17 9.87 -1.25
C TRP A 118 2.58 11.24 -1.61
N SER A 119 3.42 12.22 -1.92
CA SER A 119 3.00 13.51 -2.44
C SER A 119 2.25 13.37 -3.78
N GLN A 120 2.70 12.47 -4.67
CA GLN A 120 2.05 12.20 -5.96
C GLN A 120 0.74 11.43 -5.78
N LEU A 121 0.69 10.45 -4.88
CA LEU A 121 -0.55 9.74 -4.55
C LEU A 121 -1.61 10.69 -3.95
N ARG A 122 -1.20 11.61 -3.07
CA ARG A 122 -2.05 12.68 -2.52
C ARG A 122 -2.53 13.65 -3.60
N ARG A 123 -1.69 14.00 -4.58
CA ARG A 123 -2.07 14.85 -5.72
C ARG A 123 -3.05 14.17 -6.67
N ARG A 124 -2.85 12.88 -6.95
CA ARG A 124 -3.67 12.10 -7.89
C ARG A 124 -5.00 11.66 -7.28
N TYR A 125 -5.07 11.48 -5.96
CA TYR A 125 -6.28 11.10 -5.23
C TYR A 125 -6.59 12.04 -4.04
N PRO A 126 -6.87 13.34 -4.28
CA PRO A 126 -7.10 14.30 -3.21
C PRO A 126 -8.31 13.92 -2.33
N LEU A 127 -9.39 13.44 -2.95
CA LEU A 127 -10.65 13.05 -2.29
C LEU A 127 -10.53 11.85 -1.34
N TYR A 128 -9.41 11.13 -1.34
CA TYR A 128 -9.20 10.07 -0.35
C TYR A 128 -8.37 10.54 0.84
N PHE A 129 -7.46 11.49 0.60
CA PHE A 129 -6.59 12.04 1.63
C PHE A 129 -7.07 13.40 2.13
N TRP A 130 -8.18 13.94 1.62
CA TRP A 130 -8.63 15.31 1.93
C TRP A 130 -8.74 15.62 3.42
N PRO A 131 -9.23 14.71 4.31
CA PRO A 131 -9.28 15.04 5.73
C PRO A 131 -7.87 15.18 6.29
N GLN A 132 -6.96 14.28 5.87
CA GLN A 132 -5.57 14.30 6.29
C GLN A 132 -4.80 15.51 5.73
N ILE A 133 -4.98 15.84 4.45
CA ILE A 133 -4.34 16.98 3.78
C ILE A 133 -4.79 18.29 4.41
N LEU A 134 -6.10 18.44 4.63
CA LEU A 134 -6.67 19.63 5.25
C LEU A 134 -6.17 19.79 6.69
N LEU A 135 -6.17 18.71 7.47
CA LEU A 135 -5.66 18.73 8.85
C LEU A 135 -4.16 19.06 8.90
N GLU A 136 -3.35 18.48 8.00
CA GLU A 136 -1.92 18.80 7.90
C GLU A 136 -1.69 20.29 7.59
N GLU A 137 -2.42 20.86 6.65
CA GLU A 137 -2.32 22.28 6.31
C GLU A 137 -2.84 23.20 7.43
N ILE A 138 -3.92 22.82 8.12
CA ILE A 138 -4.42 23.55 9.31
C ILE A 138 -3.35 23.55 10.40
N VAL A 139 -2.79 22.39 10.75
CA VAL A 139 -1.74 22.26 11.77
C VAL A 139 -0.48 23.04 11.38
N ARG A 140 -0.11 23.01 10.09
CA ARG A 140 1.04 23.72 9.57
C ARG A 140 0.88 25.24 9.65
N LYS A 141 -0.32 25.76 9.41
CA LYS A 141 -0.65 27.20 9.48
C LYS A 141 -1.12 27.67 10.86
N ALA A 142 -1.37 26.76 11.80
CA ALA A 142 -1.88 27.06 13.14
C ALA A 142 -0.87 27.86 13.99
N GLN A 143 -1.36 28.89 14.67
CA GLN A 143 -0.59 29.64 15.66
C GLN A 143 -0.39 28.81 16.95
N LYS A 144 0.54 29.23 17.80
CA LYS A 144 0.89 28.52 19.06
C LYS A 144 -0.36 28.24 19.92
N ARG A 145 -1.25 29.23 20.06
CA ARG A 145 -2.51 29.09 20.80
C ARG A 145 -3.47 28.04 20.23
N ASP A 146 -3.52 27.90 18.91
CA ASP A 146 -4.39 26.93 18.24
C ASP A 146 -3.81 25.53 18.32
N ARG A 147 -2.48 25.40 18.23
CA ARG A 147 -1.78 24.12 18.47
C ARG A 147 -2.01 23.61 19.90
N ASP A 148 -1.94 24.49 20.91
CA ASP A 148 -2.18 24.11 22.31
C ASP A 148 -3.62 23.60 22.52
N LYS A 149 -4.61 24.24 21.89
CA LYS A 149 -6.00 23.76 21.89
C LYS A 149 -6.14 22.39 21.24
N LEU A 150 -5.51 22.17 20.08
CA LEU A 150 -5.53 20.88 19.36
C LEU A 150 -4.82 19.77 20.15
N LEU A 151 -3.75 20.09 20.87
CA LEU A 151 -3.07 19.13 21.75
C LEU A 151 -3.96 18.74 22.93
N ASN A 152 -4.66 19.70 23.54
CA ASN A 152 -5.58 19.42 24.63
C ASN A 152 -6.77 18.55 24.18
N THR A 153 -7.33 18.79 22.99
CA THR A 153 -8.41 17.94 22.46
C THR A 153 -7.92 16.53 22.12
N LEU A 154 -6.71 16.40 21.57
CA LEU A 154 -6.10 15.08 21.36
C LEU A 154 -5.90 14.33 22.69
N ASP A 155 -5.48 15.00 23.75
CA ASP A 155 -5.25 14.37 25.04
C ASP A 155 -6.55 13.87 25.70
N VAL A 156 -7.66 14.58 25.48
CA VAL A 156 -9.02 14.13 25.86
C VAL A 156 -9.43 12.89 25.04
N LEU A 157 -9.23 12.91 23.72
CA LEU A 157 -9.54 11.77 22.84
C LEU A 157 -8.67 10.53 23.15
N LYS A 158 -7.41 10.74 23.55
CA LYS A 158 -6.49 9.69 24.00
C LYS A 158 -7.01 8.99 25.26
N LYS A 159 -7.56 9.76 26.20
CA LYS A 159 -8.20 9.26 27.42
C LYS A 159 -9.50 8.50 27.12
N ALA A 160 -10.21 8.89 26.07
CA ALA A 160 -11.41 8.19 25.58
C ALA A 160 -11.09 6.88 24.81
N GLY A 161 -9.82 6.55 24.59
CA GLY A 161 -9.39 5.25 24.05
C GLY A 161 -9.16 5.19 22.54
N GLU A 162 -9.33 6.29 21.80
CA GLU A 162 -9.07 6.31 20.36
C GLU A 162 -7.56 6.31 20.06
N LYS A 163 -7.07 5.23 19.44
CA LYS A 163 -5.65 5.05 19.08
C LYS A 163 -5.44 4.78 17.59
N ASN A 164 -6.20 5.47 16.73
CA ASN A 164 -6.08 5.32 15.29
C ASN A 164 -4.71 5.78 14.75
N GLN A 165 -4.32 5.24 13.59
CA GLN A 165 -3.04 5.58 12.95
C GLN A 165 -2.93 7.08 12.61
N LEU A 166 -4.05 7.69 12.20
CA LEU A 166 -4.18 9.14 11.99
C LEU A 166 -3.93 9.94 13.27
N PHE A 167 -4.42 9.47 14.42
CA PHE A 167 -4.22 10.12 15.72
C PHE A 167 -2.73 10.23 16.07
N LYS A 168 -1.98 9.12 15.92
CA LYS A 168 -0.53 9.10 16.15
C LYS A 168 0.23 10.00 15.18
N GLN A 169 -0.20 10.06 13.92
CA GLN A 169 0.40 10.94 12.92
C GLN A 169 0.18 12.42 13.24
N LEU A 170 -1.04 12.78 13.68
CA LEU A 170 -1.38 14.14 14.10
C LEU A 170 -0.60 14.56 15.36
N GLU A 171 -0.51 13.69 16.37
CA GLU A 171 0.28 13.96 17.59
C GLU A 171 1.74 14.27 17.25
N ASN A 172 2.35 13.50 16.35
CA ASN A 172 3.73 13.73 15.89
C ASN A 172 3.90 15.02 15.07
N LEU A 173 2.87 15.46 14.33
CA LEU A 173 2.90 16.69 13.55
C LEU A 173 2.72 17.94 14.43
N LEU A 174 1.87 17.87 15.45
CA LEU A 174 1.61 18.99 16.37
C LEU A 174 2.75 19.20 17.37
N ARG A 175 3.47 18.14 17.74
CA ARG A 175 4.64 18.18 18.64
C ARG A 175 5.93 18.60 17.93
N ARG A 176 5.92 18.76 16.60
CA ARG A 176 7.01 19.31 15.78
C ARG A 176 6.90 20.82 15.63
#